data_AF-A0A5P1EW53-F1
#
_entry.id   AF-A0A5P1EW53-F1
#
_cell.length_a   1.000
_cell.length_b   1.000
_cell.length_c   1.000
_cell.angle_alpha   90.00
_cell.angle_beta   90.00
_cell.angle_gamma   90.00
#
_symmetry.space_group_name_H-M   'P 1'
#
loop_
_entity.id
_entity.type
_entity.pdbx_description
1 polymer ?
#
loop_
_entity_poly.entity_id
_entity_poly.type
_entity_poly.pdbx_seq_one_letter_code
_entity_poly.pdbx_strand_id
1 'polypeptide(L)'
;MRFRMMFETEESGVRRYMGTITGINDLDHVRWKNSQWRNLQVGWDESTTTERRTRVSLWEIEPVTTPFYICPPPFFRPKFPKQPGIPVAKNSPLFL
;
A
#
# COMPACT_ATOMS: atom_id res chain seq x y z
N MET A 1 1.91 2.66 0.74
CA MET A 1 0.45 2.44 0.94
C MET A 1 0.01 3.20 2.18
N ARG A 2 -1.17 3.84 2.14
CA ARG A 2 -1.72 4.61 3.26
C ARG A 2 -2.62 3.73 4.12
N PHE A 3 -2.57 3.91 5.43
CA PHE A 3 -3.45 3.21 6.38
C PHE A 3 -3.88 4.15 7.50
N ARG A 4 -4.92 3.73 8.22
CA ARG A 4 -5.44 4.35 9.42
C ARG A 4 -5.49 3.31 10.52
N MET A 5 -5.15 3.70 11.75
CA MET A 5 -5.24 2.83 12.92
C MET A 5 -5.93 3.58 14.05
N MET A 6 -6.75 2.86 14.81
CA MET A 6 -7.39 3.37 16.01
C MET A 6 -6.50 3.05 17.22
N PHE A 7 -6.26 4.03 18.08
CA PHE A 7 -5.60 3.83 19.36
C PHE A 7 -6.51 4.29 20.48
N GLU A 8 -6.64 3.49 21.52
CA GLU A 8 -7.31 3.89 22.75
C GLU A 8 -6.42 4.91 23.47
N THR A 9 -6.99 6.07 23.78
CA THR A 9 -6.29 7.16 24.50
C THR A 9 -7.11 7.53 25.72
N GLU A 10 -6.46 7.66 26.88
CA GLU A 10 -7.10 7.90 28.17
C GLU A 10 -8.02 9.14 28.18
N GLU A 11 -7.68 10.16 27.38
CA GLU A 11 -8.41 11.44 27.38
C GLU A 11 -9.59 11.49 26.38
N SER A 12 -9.69 10.56 25.43
CA SER A 12 -10.63 10.69 24.31
C SER A 12 -11.32 9.38 23.88
N GLY A 13 -11.13 8.30 24.63
CA GLY A 13 -11.71 6.98 24.31
C GLY A 13 -10.98 6.29 23.16
N VAL A 14 -11.03 6.85 21.94
CA VAL A 14 -10.35 6.29 20.76
C VAL A 14 -9.94 7.40 19.78
N ARG A 15 -8.65 7.46 19.40
CA ARG A 15 -8.11 8.40 18.41
C ARG A 15 -7.68 7.70 17.13
N ARG A 16 -7.93 8.37 16.00
CA ARG A 16 -7.50 7.95 14.65
C ARG A 16 -6.10 8.46 14.38
N TYR A 17 -5.18 7.57 14.05
CA TYR A 17 -3.85 7.93 13.58
C TYR A 17 -3.66 7.44 12.15
N MET A 18 -3.03 8.29 11.35
CA MET A 18 -2.70 8.00 9.96
C MET A 18 -1.23 7.61 9.85
N GLY A 19 -0.96 6.66 8.97
CA GLY A 19 0.40 6.22 8.71
C GLY A 19 0.59 5.70 7.30
N THR A 20 1.85 5.43 7.01
CA THR A 20 2.31 4.92 5.73
C THR A 20 3.07 3.62 5.96
N ILE A 21 2.71 2.57 5.24
CA ILE A 21 3.50 1.32 5.22
C ILE A 21 4.79 1.60 4.46
N THR A 22 5.92 1.44 5.15
CA THR A 22 7.28 1.67 4.63
C THR A 22 7.94 0.38 4.13
N GLY A 23 7.51 -0.78 4.64
CA GLY A 23 8.03 -2.08 4.21
C GLY A 23 7.24 -3.25 4.77
N ILE A 24 7.49 -4.43 4.23
CA ILE A 24 6.87 -5.69 4.67
C ILE A 24 7.99 -6.70 4.88
N ASN A 25 8.16 -7.19 6.10
CA ASN A 25 9.04 -8.30 6.43
C ASN A 25 8.65 -8.95 7.75
N ASP A 26 8.90 -10.26 7.85
CA ASP A 26 8.66 -11.02 9.07
C ASP A 26 9.44 -10.43 10.24
N LEU A 27 8.83 -10.43 11.43
CA LEU A 27 9.49 -9.98 12.66
C LEU A 27 10.70 -10.87 13.00
N ASP A 28 10.55 -12.18 12.83
CA ASP A 28 11.61 -13.17 13.00
C ASP A 28 11.45 -14.24 11.90
N HIS A 29 12.25 -14.08 10.84
CA HIS A 29 12.22 -14.99 9.69
C HIS A 29 12.78 -16.39 10.00
N VAL A 30 13.41 -16.59 11.16
CA VAL A 30 13.96 -17.89 11.54
C VAL A 30 12.89 -18.70 12.27
N ARG A 31 12.28 -18.08 13.29
CA ARG A 31 11.30 -18.75 14.16
C ARG A 31 9.88 -18.73 13.59
N TRP A 32 9.51 -17.67 12.86
CA TRP A 32 8.13 -17.42 12.43
C TRP A 32 8.04 -17.03 10.94
N LYS A 33 8.55 -17.92 10.06
CA LYS A 33 8.52 -17.73 8.60
C LYS A 33 7.11 -17.45 8.09
N ASN A 34 6.97 -16.43 7.25
CA ASN A 34 5.72 -15.99 6.64
C ASN A 34 4.64 -15.54 7.63
N SER A 35 5.01 -15.25 8.89
CA SER A 35 4.06 -14.78 9.90
C SER A 35 3.53 -13.39 9.55
N GLN A 36 2.22 -13.22 9.67
CA GLN A 36 1.57 -11.92 9.50
C GLN A 36 1.61 -11.06 10.77
N TRP A 37 2.22 -11.57 11.85
CA TRP A 37 2.37 -10.85 13.10
C TRP A 37 3.45 -9.76 13.00
N ARG A 38 3.06 -8.50 13.18
CA ARG A 38 3.96 -7.32 13.16
C ARG A 38 4.89 -7.28 11.94
N ASN A 39 4.42 -7.79 10.80
CA ASN A 39 5.20 -7.89 9.59
C ASN A 39 5.21 -6.59 8.75
N LEU A 40 4.35 -5.63 9.08
CA LEU A 40 4.30 -4.33 8.41
C LEU A 40 5.17 -3.33 9.15
N GLN A 41 6.16 -2.77 8.47
CA GLN A 41 6.87 -1.59 8.95
C GLN A 41 6.08 -0.35 8.57
N VAL A 42 5.95 0.59 9.51
CA VAL A 42 5.12 1.78 9.34
C VAL A 42 5.83 3.04 9.82
N GLY A 43 5.56 4.14 9.13
CA GLY A 43 5.83 5.50 9.57
C GLY A 43 4.52 6.23 9.87
N TRP A 44 4.49 6.99 10.97
CA TRP A 44 3.32 7.76 11.40
C TRP A 44 3.43 9.21 10.95
N ASP A 45 2.32 9.81 10.50
CA ASP A 45 2.35 11.18 9.95
C ASP A 45 2.47 12.25 11.04
N GLU A 46 1.82 12.03 12.18
CA GLU A 46 1.88 12.97 13.30
C GLU A 46 3.13 12.66 14.14
N SER A 47 3.97 13.64 14.42
CA SER A 47 5.06 13.51 15.40
C SER A 47 4.51 13.74 16.81
N THR A 48 3.70 12.84 17.36
CA THR A 48 3.42 12.90 18.81
C THR A 48 4.60 12.29 19.56
N THR A 49 4.94 12.92 20.67
CA THR A 49 6.04 12.61 21.59
C THR A 49 6.08 11.16 22.10
N THR A 50 4.98 10.42 22.00
CA THR A 50 4.94 9.00 22.31
C THR A 50 5.48 8.20 21.13
N GLU A 51 6.61 7.54 21.33
CA GLU A 51 7.24 6.59 20.41
C GLU A 51 6.21 5.54 19.95
N ARG A 52 5.57 5.81 18.80
CA ARG A 52 4.53 4.92 18.26
C ARG A 52 5.19 3.66 17.71
N ARG A 53 4.46 2.55 17.80
CA ARG A 53 4.92 1.25 17.29
C ARG A 53 5.38 1.39 15.84
N THR A 54 6.62 1.01 15.56
CA THR A 54 7.20 1.03 14.21
C THR A 54 6.77 -0.16 13.36
N ARG A 55 6.10 -1.15 13.99
CA ARG A 55 5.59 -2.35 13.34
C ARG A 55 4.18 -2.70 13.80
N VAL A 56 3.34 -3.10 12.84
CA VAL A 56 1.94 -3.48 13.04
C VAL A 56 1.58 -4.69 12.17
N SER A 57 0.42 -5.28 12.45
CA SER A 57 -0.12 -6.44 11.73
C SER A 57 -1.28 -6.00 10.83
N LEU A 58 -1.60 -6.79 9.81
CA LEU A 58 -2.65 -6.45 8.84
C LEU A 58 -4.03 -6.22 9.48
N TRP A 59 -4.40 -6.99 10.50
CA TRP A 59 -5.69 -6.86 11.19
C TRP A 59 -5.75 -5.71 12.20
N GLU A 60 -4.62 -5.04 12.47
CA GLU A 60 -4.59 -3.89 13.37
C GLU A 60 -4.85 -2.58 12.62
N ILE A 61 -4.79 -2.59 11.29
CA ILE A 61 -4.87 -1.40 10.45
C ILE A 61 -6.03 -1.45 9.46
N GLU A 62 -6.62 -0.29 9.23
CA GLU A 62 -7.60 -0.07 8.19
C GLU A 62 -6.90 0.50 6.95
N PRO A 63 -6.90 -0.20 5.80
CA PRO A 63 -6.33 0.35 4.58
C PRO A 63 -7.11 1.59 4.16
N VAL A 64 -6.41 2.67 3.86
CA VAL A 64 -7.06 3.89 3.38
C VAL A 64 -7.24 3.75 1.87
N THR A 65 -8.42 3.28 1.47
CA THR A 65 -8.87 3.17 0.08
C THR A 65 -9.25 4.55 -0.48
N THR A 66 -8.37 5.53 -0.34
CA THR A 66 -8.49 6.76 -1.14
C THR A 66 -8.01 6.42 -2.56
N PRO A 67 -8.80 6.71 -3.61
CA PRO A 67 -8.34 6.57 -4.97
C PRO A 67 -7.34 7.70 -5.25
N PHE A 68 -6.09 7.53 -4.84
CA PHE A 68 -4.96 8.34 -5.36
C PHE A 68 -4.62 7.93 -6.81
N TYR A 69 -5.63 7.60 -7.62
CA TYR A 69 -5.54 7.40 -9.06
C TYR A 69 -5.73 8.70 -9.86
N ILE A 70 -5.82 9.88 -9.23
CA ILE A 70 -6.05 11.15 -9.95
C ILE A 70 -4.75 11.94 -10.20
N CYS A 71 -3.59 11.51 -9.72
CA CYS A 71 -2.33 12.12 -10.14
C CYS A 71 -1.25 11.07 -10.38
N PRO A 72 -0.86 10.77 -11.63
CA PRO A 72 0.36 10.03 -11.85
C PRO A 72 1.51 10.87 -11.26
N PRO A 73 2.41 10.29 -10.43
CA PRO A 73 3.64 10.99 -10.07
C PRO A 73 4.36 11.38 -11.36
N PRO A 74 4.80 12.65 -11.54
CA PRO A 74 5.30 13.15 -12.83
C PRO A 74 6.62 12.51 -13.30
N PHE A 75 7.14 11.49 -12.60
CA PHE A 75 8.49 10.97 -12.81
C PHE A 75 8.59 9.51 -13.24
N PHE A 76 7.49 8.76 -13.29
CA PHE A 76 7.54 7.41 -13.85
C PHE A 76 6.84 7.39 -15.20
N ARG A 77 7.63 7.67 -16.24
CA ARG A 77 7.31 7.35 -17.63
C ARG A 77 7.99 6.02 -17.94
N PRO A 78 7.32 4.85 -17.82
CA PRO A 78 7.89 3.62 -18.32
C PRO A 78 8.02 3.78 -19.83
N LYS A 79 9.26 3.84 -20.34
CA LYS A 79 9.51 3.65 -21.77
C LYS A 79 9.06 2.23 -22.09
N PHE A 80 7.85 2.07 -22.61
CA PHE A 80 7.43 0.81 -23.21
C PHE A 80 8.40 0.51 -24.36
N PRO A 81 9.12 -0.62 -24.37
CA PRO A 81 9.74 -1.08 -25.59
C PRO A 81 8.60 -1.36 -26.58
N LYS A 82 8.58 -0.63 -27.71
CA LYS A 82 7.68 -0.94 -28.82
C LYS A 82 7.92 -2.39 -29.22
N GLN A 83 6.94 -3.26 -28.98
CA GLN A 83 7.02 -4.63 -29.50
C GLN A 83 6.94 -4.59 -31.03
N PRO A 84 7.81 -5.31 -31.76
CA PRO A 84 7.77 -5.34 -33.21
C PRO A 84 6.67 -6.28 -33.71
N GLY A 85 5.79 -5.73 -34.54
CA GLY A 85 5.16 -6.36 -35.72
C GLY A 85 4.43 -7.70 -35.56
N ILE A 86 3.10 -7.67 -35.72
CA ILE A 86 2.34 -8.81 -36.24
C ILE A 86 1.67 -8.37 -37.55
N PRO A 87 1.86 -9.09 -38.67
CA PRO A 87 1.35 -8.67 -39.97
C PRO A 87 -0.15 -8.89 -40.11
N VAL A 88 -0.75 -7.98 -40.89
CA VAL A 88 -2.17 -7.92 -41.26
C VAL A 88 -2.61 -9.22 -41.95
N ALA A 89 -3.72 -9.80 -41.48
CA ALA A 89 -4.48 -10.80 -42.23
C ALA A 89 -5.87 -10.25 -42.50
N LYS A 90 -6.15 -10.10 -43.80
CA LYS A 90 -7.41 -9.66 -44.40
C LYS A 90 -8.51 -10.69 -44.09
N ASN A 91 -9.72 -10.22 -43.75
CA ASN A 91 -10.95 -10.63 -44.45
C ASN A 91 -12.21 -9.94 -43.86
N SER A 92 -12.85 -9.16 -44.73
CA SER A 92 -14.27 -8.78 -44.74
C SER A 92 -15.20 -10.02 -44.67
N PRO A 93 -16.47 -9.91 -44.21
CA PRO A 93 -17.52 -9.37 -45.09
C PRO A 93 -18.65 -8.56 -44.42
N LEU A 94 -19.14 -7.60 -45.22
CA LEU A 94 -20.53 -7.20 -45.50
C LEU A 94 -21.55 -6.92 -44.39
N PHE A 95 -22.05 -5.69 -44.49
CA PHE A 95 -23.34 -5.17 -44.03
C PHE A 95 -24.53 -6.11 -44.32
N LEU A 96 -25.37 -6.29 -43.31
CA LEU A 96 -26.82 -6.12 -43.38
C LEU A 96 -27.26 -5.34 -42.13
#